data_AF-A0A6I4NSV8-F1
#
_entry.id   AF-A0A6I4NSV8-F1
#
_cell.length_a   1.000
_cell.length_b   1.000
_cell.length_c   1.000
_cell.angle_alpha   90.00
_cell.angle_beta   90.00
_cell.angle_gamma   90.00
#
_symmetry.space_group_name_H-M   'P 1'
#
loop_
_entity.id
_entity.type
_entity.pdbx_description
1 polymer ?
#
loop_
_entity_poly.entity_id
_entity_poly.type
_entity_poly.pdbx_seq_one_letter_code
_entity_poly.pdbx_strand_id
1 'polypeptide(L)'
;MKAFKLENEPKIASGFKTPEGYFDTLSANVLEQMNAKEVKVIPIYQRKNVISMLVAAVLILALMIPIGYNYNKNAKELDEDTLETYLSYQSNLNQYDLMKELDNNDIQKLGKNVALEDETIEDILSSNPNIENLISE
;
A
#
# COMPACT_ATOMS: atom_id res chain seq x y z
N MET A 1 -36.30 57.22 -42.91
CA MET A 1 -37.50 56.47 -42.48
C MET A 1 -38.68 57.42 -42.48
N LYS A 2 -39.88 56.98 -42.91
CA LYS A 2 -41.09 57.82 -42.83
C LYS A 2 -41.50 57.97 -41.35
N ALA A 3 -41.98 59.15 -40.96
CA ALA A 3 -42.43 59.41 -39.58
C ALA A 3 -43.68 58.58 -39.28
N PHE A 4 -43.61 57.74 -38.25
CA PHE A 4 -44.71 56.89 -37.79
C PHE A 4 -45.70 57.77 -37.02
N LYS A 5 -46.83 58.16 -37.64
CA LYS A 5 -47.86 59.03 -37.04
C LYS A 5 -49.02 58.19 -36.50
N LEU A 6 -49.04 57.94 -35.18
CA LEU A 6 -50.04 57.09 -34.53
C LEU A 6 -51.44 57.71 -34.40
N GLU A 7 -51.56 59.04 -34.52
CA GLU A 7 -52.81 59.75 -34.25
C GLU A 7 -53.86 59.70 -35.38
N ASN A 8 -53.46 59.36 -36.62
CA ASN A 8 -54.31 59.55 -37.81
C ASN A 8 -54.57 58.27 -38.61
N GLU A 9 -54.15 57.10 -38.14
CA GLU A 9 -54.45 55.80 -38.76
C GLU A 9 -55.41 54.98 -37.90
N PRO A 10 -56.31 54.16 -38.50
CA PRO A 10 -57.22 53.32 -37.74
C PRO A 10 -56.39 52.34 -36.88
N LYS A 11 -56.59 52.40 -35.56
CA LYS A 11 -55.92 51.50 -34.62
C LYS A 11 -56.21 50.07 -35.03
N ILE A 12 -55.17 49.32 -35.39
CA ILE A 12 -55.26 47.91 -35.73
C ILE A 12 -55.82 47.19 -34.49
N ALA A 13 -56.95 46.50 -34.64
CA ALA A 13 -57.53 45.74 -33.53
C ALA A 13 -56.54 44.65 -33.11
N SER A 14 -56.19 44.62 -31.82
CA SER A 14 -55.36 43.54 -31.26
C SER A 14 -56.05 42.20 -31.49
N GLY A 15 -55.37 41.28 -32.20
CA GLY A 15 -55.85 39.90 -32.40
C GLY A 15 -55.88 39.06 -31.11
N PHE A 16 -55.30 39.58 -30.03
CA PHE A 16 -55.30 38.94 -28.73
C PHE A 16 -56.36 39.57 -27.84
N LYS A 17 -57.41 38.81 -27.56
CA LYS A 17 -58.40 39.11 -26.52
C LYS A 17 -58.16 38.15 -25.36
N THR A 18 -58.04 38.70 -24.15
CA THR A 18 -57.98 37.88 -22.94
C THR A 18 -59.37 37.34 -22.61
N PRO A 19 -59.46 36.13 -22.05
CA PRO A 19 -60.72 35.61 -21.50
C PRO A 19 -61.32 36.55 -20.46
N GLU A 20 -62.64 36.51 -20.30
CA GLU A 20 -63.34 37.23 -19.25
C GLU A 20 -62.82 36.80 -17.87
N GLY A 21 -62.51 37.78 -17.02
CA GLY A 21 -62.00 37.54 -15.66
C GLY A 21 -60.54 37.06 -15.56
N TYR A 22 -59.77 37.02 -16.66
CA TYR A 22 -58.37 36.56 -16.64
C TYR A 22 -57.49 37.30 -15.61
N PHE A 23 -57.67 38.61 -15.49
CA PHE A 23 -56.88 39.44 -14.57
C PHE A 23 -57.37 39.40 -13.13
N ASP A 24 -58.57 38.86 -12.86
CA ASP A 24 -59.16 38.84 -11.52
C ASP A 24 -58.45 37.83 -10.61
N THR A 25 -58.03 36.69 -11.17
CA THR A 25 -57.32 35.63 -10.44
C THR A 25 -55.80 35.68 -10.60
N LEU A 26 -55.29 36.52 -11.51
CA LEU A 26 -53.86 36.58 -11.83
C LEU A 26 -53.00 36.92 -10.61
N SER A 27 -53.42 37.93 -9.83
CA SER A 27 -52.71 38.39 -8.64
C SER A 27 -52.60 37.29 -7.57
N ALA A 28 -53.70 36.58 -7.32
CA ALA A 28 -53.76 35.48 -6.37
C ALA A 28 -52.85 34.31 -6.79
N ASN A 29 -52.90 33.92 -8.07
CA ASN A 29 -52.09 32.82 -8.61
C ASN A 29 -50.59 33.11 -8.54
N VAL A 30 -50.19 34.36 -8.83
CA VAL A 30 -48.78 34.78 -8.74
C VAL A 30 -48.29 34.74 -7.29
N LEU A 31 -49.10 35.24 -6.35
CA LEU A 31 -48.73 35.23 -4.93
C LEU A 31 -48.64 33.80 -4.36
N GLU A 32 -49.53 32.90 -4.80
CA GLU A 32 -49.50 31.50 -4.41
C GLU A 32 -48.24 30.80 -4.92
N GLN A 33 -47.83 31.06 -6.16
CA GLN A 33 -46.59 30.53 -6.73
C GLN A 33 -45.32 31.07 -6.06
N MET A 34 -45.35 32.30 -5.54
CA MET A 34 -44.22 32.87 -4.79
C MET A 34 -44.08 32.29 -3.39
N ASN A 35 -45.17 31.81 -2.78
CA ASN A 35 -45.15 31.13 -1.48
C ASN A 35 -44.78 29.63 -1.59
N ALA A 36 -44.40 29.17 -2.78
CA ALA A 36 -43.95 27.80 -2.98
C ALA A 36 -42.67 27.52 -2.18
N LYS A 37 -42.86 26.67 -1.16
CA LYS A 37 -41.89 26.06 -0.24
C LYS A 37 -40.45 26.13 -0.72
N GLU A 38 -39.60 26.83 0.05
CA GLU A 38 -38.16 26.89 -0.17
C GLU A 38 -37.59 25.47 -0.27
N VAL A 39 -37.13 25.11 -1.47
CA VAL A 39 -36.46 23.83 -1.71
C VAL A 39 -35.11 23.91 -1.01
N LYS A 40 -34.87 23.01 -0.05
CA LYS A 40 -33.60 22.93 0.68
C LYS A 40 -32.46 22.63 -0.28
N VAL A 41 -31.80 23.67 -0.79
CA VAL A 41 -30.60 23.56 -1.61
C VAL A 41 -29.42 23.27 -0.70
N ILE A 42 -28.73 22.14 -0.96
CA ILE A 42 -27.50 21.82 -0.25
C ILE A 42 -26.34 22.34 -1.10
N PRO A 43 -25.56 23.32 -0.61
CA PRO A 43 -24.44 23.87 -1.35
C PRO A 43 -23.34 22.83 -1.61
N ILE A 44 -23.07 22.54 -2.88
CA ILE A 44 -22.07 21.54 -3.33
C ILE A 44 -20.65 21.92 -2.90
N TYR A 45 -20.34 23.22 -2.80
CA TYR A 45 -19.02 23.70 -2.42
C TYR A 45 -18.61 23.31 -0.99
N GLN A 46 -19.57 23.06 -0.11
CA GLN A 46 -19.30 22.66 1.28
C GLN A 46 -18.80 21.20 1.38
N ARG A 47 -19.00 20.38 0.34
CA ARG A 47 -18.53 18.98 0.31
C ARG A 47 -17.05 18.82 -0.07
N LYS A 48 -16.37 19.88 -0.53
CA LYS A 48 -14.95 19.80 -0.93
C LYS A 48 -14.02 19.39 0.22
N ASN A 49 -14.33 19.79 1.45
CA ASN A 49 -13.54 19.44 2.64
C ASN A 49 -13.67 17.96 3.02
N VAL A 50 -14.80 17.33 2.69
CA VAL A 50 -15.01 15.89 2.90
C VAL A 50 -14.18 15.10 1.89
N ILE A 51 -14.07 15.59 0.66
CA ILE A 51 -13.26 14.96 -0.39
C ILE A 51 -11.77 15.04 -0.03
N SER A 52 -11.28 16.18 0.47
CA SER A 52 -9.88 16.29 0.91
C SER A 52 -9.58 15.39 2.13
N MET A 53 -10.53 15.24 3.06
CA MET A 53 -10.41 14.30 4.18
C MET A 53 -10.34 12.84 3.71
N LEU A 54 -11.14 12.45 2.71
CA LEU A 54 -11.09 11.11 2.12
C LEU A 54 -9.74 10.84 1.45
N VAL A 55 -9.22 11.81 0.68
CA VAL A 55 -7.90 11.69 0.04
C VAL A 55 -6.79 11.55 1.09
N ALA A 56 -6.82 12.34 2.17
CA ALA A 56 -5.86 12.24 3.26
C ALA A 56 -5.92 10.89 3.98
N ALA A 57 -7.11 10.36 4.26
CA ALA A 57 -7.28 9.06 4.89
C ALA A 57 -6.74 7.91 4.04
N VAL A 58 -7.00 7.94 2.72
CA VAL A 58 -6.46 6.94 1.79
C VAL A 58 -4.93 7.02 1.71
N LEU A 59 -4.36 8.23 1.73
CA LEU A 59 -2.90 8.43 1.77
C LEU A 59 -2.26 7.84 3.02
N ILE A 60 -2.85 8.07 4.20
CA ILE A 60 -2.37 7.53 5.47
C ILE A 60 -2.41 6.00 5.45
N LEU A 61 -3.50 5.41 4.97
CA LEU A 61 -3.63 3.96 4.83
C LEU A 61 -2.58 3.41 3.86
N ALA A 62 -2.37 4.05 2.71
CA ALA A 62 -1.38 3.64 1.72
C ALA A 62 0.06 3.67 2.28
N LEU A 63 0.40 4.68 3.07
CA LEU A 63 1.70 4.78 3.73
C LEU A 63 1.90 3.73 4.84
N MET A 64 0.81 3.22 5.43
CA MET A 64 0.88 2.21 6.49
C MET A 64 1.09 0.78 5.96
N ILE A 65 0.73 0.51 4.70
CA ILE A 65 0.90 -0.81 4.05
C ILE A 65 2.37 -1.31 4.07
N PRO A 66 3.39 -0.54 3.62
CA PRO A 66 4.77 -1.02 3.64
C PRO A 66 5.27 -1.28 5.06
N ILE A 67 4.81 -0.52 6.06
CA ILE A 67 5.23 -0.71 7.46
C ILE A 67 4.74 -2.09 7.97
N GLY A 68 3.47 -2.42 7.74
CA GLY A 68 2.90 -3.72 8.13
C GLY A 68 3.49 -4.91 7.36
N TYR A 69 3.80 -4.73 6.08
CA TYR A 69 4.41 -5.77 5.25
C TYR A 69 5.88 -6.03 5.62
N ASN A 70 6.65 -4.98 5.90
CA ASN A 70 8.05 -5.12 6.29
C ASN A 70 8.22 -5.59 7.75
N TYR A 71 7.24 -5.38 8.63
CA TYR A 71 7.31 -5.84 10.02
C TYR A 71 7.53 -7.36 10.14
N ASN A 72 6.91 -8.15 9.27
CA ASN A 72 7.03 -9.61 9.28
C ASN A 72 8.22 -10.16 8.47
N LYS A 73 8.96 -9.31 7.73
CA LYS A 73 10.07 -9.73 6.85
C LYS A 73 11.47 -9.60 7.47
N ASN A 74 11.57 -9.07 8.69
CA ASN A 74 12.87 -8.77 9.31
C ASN A 74 13.55 -9.96 10.01
N ALA A 75 13.01 -11.17 9.92
CA ALA A 75 13.82 -12.37 10.17
C ALA A 75 14.65 -12.65 8.90
N LYS A 76 15.58 -11.74 8.59
CA LYS A 76 16.58 -12.00 7.56
C LYS A 76 17.52 -13.04 8.16
N GLU A 77 17.27 -14.30 7.84
CA GLU A 77 18.21 -15.39 8.12
C GLU A 77 19.57 -14.95 7.55
N LEU A 78 20.61 -15.10 8.36
CA LEU A 78 21.94 -14.65 7.95
C LEU A 78 22.36 -15.48 6.75
N ASP A 79 22.79 -14.78 5.70
CA ASP A 79 23.29 -15.43 4.50
C ASP A 79 24.59 -16.19 4.82
N GLU A 80 24.80 -17.33 4.16
CA GLU A 80 25.91 -18.26 4.43
C GLU A 80 27.26 -17.54 4.30
N ASP A 81 27.44 -16.76 3.23
CA ASP A 81 28.64 -15.96 2.97
C ASP A 81 28.95 -14.98 4.11
N THR A 82 27.91 -14.42 4.74
CA THR A 82 28.06 -13.48 5.85
C THR A 82 28.46 -14.20 7.13
N LEU A 83 27.91 -15.39 7.38
CA LEU A 83 28.27 -16.24 8.51
C LEU A 83 29.71 -16.75 8.39
N GLU A 84 30.13 -17.23 7.22
CA GLU A 84 31.50 -17.68 6.96
C GLU A 84 32.50 -16.54 7.19
N THR A 85 32.20 -15.36 6.66
CA THR A 85 33.01 -14.16 6.86
C THR A 85 33.11 -13.83 8.36
N TYR A 86 32.00 -13.86 9.10
CA TYR A 86 32.02 -13.59 10.54
C TYR A 86 32.85 -14.61 11.33
N LEU A 87 32.68 -15.90 11.04
CA LEU A 87 33.40 -16.99 11.72
C LEU A 87 34.91 -16.95 11.41
N SER A 88 35.30 -16.64 10.17
CA SER A 88 36.71 -16.58 9.77
C SER A 88 37.48 -15.41 10.40
N TYR A 89 36.82 -14.27 10.63
CA TYR A 89 37.44 -13.11 11.29
C TYR A 89 37.40 -13.17 12.83
N GLN A 90 36.64 -14.10 13.41
CA GLN A 90 36.51 -14.23 14.86
C GLN A 90 37.73 -14.93 15.47
N SER A 91 38.68 -14.14 15.98
CA SER A 91 39.96 -14.63 16.53
C SER A 91 39.87 -15.48 17.80
N ASN A 92 38.70 -15.50 18.45
CA ASN A 92 38.49 -16.17 19.73
C ASN A 92 37.83 -17.55 19.59
N LEU A 93 37.49 -17.97 18.37
CA LEU A 93 36.95 -19.30 18.10
C LEU A 93 38.08 -20.19 17.58
N ASN A 94 38.26 -21.34 18.21
CA ASN A 94 39.17 -22.37 17.72
C ASN A 94 38.39 -23.48 16.99
N GLN A 95 39.07 -24.25 16.15
CA GLN A 95 38.51 -25.38 15.42
C GLN A 95 37.84 -26.40 16.37
N TYR A 96 38.45 -26.64 17.53
CA TYR A 96 37.89 -27.56 18.54
C TYR A 96 36.57 -27.06 19.15
N ASP A 97 36.38 -25.74 19.28
CA ASP A 97 35.13 -25.17 19.78
C ASP A 97 33.99 -25.40 18.78
N LEU A 98 34.29 -25.29 17.49
CA LEU A 98 33.33 -25.58 16.41
C LEU A 98 32.98 -27.07 16.35
N MET A 99 34.00 -27.94 16.48
CA MET A 99 33.81 -29.39 16.45
C MET A 99 32.96 -29.89 17.62
N LYS A 100 33.07 -29.26 18.79
CA LYS A 100 32.29 -29.62 19.98
C LYS A 100 30.78 -29.35 19.84
N GLU A 101 30.42 -28.37 19.03
CA GLU A 101 29.01 -28.01 18.79
C GLU A 101 28.35 -28.91 17.73
N LEU A 102 29.14 -29.68 16.97
CA LEU A 102 28.61 -30.61 15.97
C LEU A 102 28.01 -31.86 16.62
N ASP A 103 26.81 -32.24 16.18
CA ASP A 103 26.20 -33.51 16.57
C ASP A 103 26.57 -34.66 15.63
N ASN A 104 26.20 -35.89 16.01
CA ASN A 104 26.48 -37.08 15.22
C ASN A 104 25.85 -37.05 13.81
N ASN A 105 24.70 -36.39 13.64
CA ASN A 105 24.02 -36.27 12.36
C ASN A 105 24.76 -35.29 11.43
N ASP A 106 25.27 -34.19 11.98
CA ASP A 106 26.05 -33.21 11.23
C ASP A 106 27.39 -33.80 10.76
N ILE A 107 28.07 -34.57 11.63
CA ILE A 107 29.30 -35.28 11.26
C ILE A 107 29.04 -36.28 10.11
N GLN A 108 27.93 -37.02 10.14
CA GLN A 108 27.57 -37.95 9.07
C GLN A 108 27.31 -37.25 7.73
N LYS A 109 26.73 -36.04 7.74
CA LYS A 109 26.54 -35.25 6.52
C LYS A 109 27.87 -34.77 5.93
N LEU A 110 28.85 -34.41 6.76
CA LEU A 110 30.20 -34.03 6.32
C LEU A 110 30.93 -35.19 5.65
N GLY A 111 30.88 -36.38 6.25
CA GLY A 111 31.58 -37.58 5.76
C GLY A 111 31.11 -38.05 4.37
N LYS A 112 29.88 -37.73 3.96
CA LYS A 112 29.34 -38.12 2.64
C LYS A 112 30.06 -37.46 1.45
N ASN A 113 30.68 -36.30 1.66
CA ASN A 113 31.29 -35.50 0.59
C ASN A 113 32.81 -35.71 0.49
N VAL A 114 33.38 -36.48 1.42
CA VAL A 114 34.81 -36.72 1.53
C VAL A 114 35.07 -38.16 1.13
N ALA A 115 35.31 -38.38 -0.17
CA ALA A 115 35.72 -39.68 -0.68
C ALA A 115 37.22 -39.89 -0.39
N LEU A 116 37.53 -40.45 0.78
CA LEU A 116 38.88 -40.92 1.08
C LEU A 116 38.96 -42.41 0.76
N GLU A 117 40.04 -42.81 0.10
CA GLU A 117 40.32 -44.21 -0.18
C GLU A 117 40.88 -44.88 1.08
N ASP A 118 40.48 -46.13 1.37
CA ASP A 118 40.90 -46.84 2.58
C ASP A 118 42.44 -46.94 2.72
N GLU A 119 43.16 -47.05 1.59
CA GLU A 119 44.63 -47.07 1.55
C GLU A 119 45.23 -45.74 2.05
N THR A 120 44.60 -44.61 1.74
CA THR A 120 45.06 -43.29 2.20
C THR A 120 44.84 -43.12 3.71
N ILE A 121 43.77 -43.69 4.24
CA ILE A 121 43.48 -43.69 5.66
C ILE A 121 44.49 -44.58 6.39
N GLU A 122 44.76 -45.78 5.87
CA GLU A 122 45.72 -46.71 6.45
C GLU A 122 47.14 -46.11 6.49
N ASP A 123 47.58 -45.43 5.44
CA ASP A 123 48.89 -44.78 5.40
C ASP A 123 48.99 -43.63 6.41
N ILE A 124 47.98 -42.75 6.47
CA ILE A 124 47.96 -41.64 7.45
C ILE A 124 47.94 -42.19 8.89
N LEU A 125 47.18 -43.26 9.13
CA LEU A 125 47.09 -43.89 10.45
C LEU A 125 48.34 -44.71 10.82
N SER A 126 49.08 -45.23 9.84
CA SER A 126 50.31 -45.98 10.12
C SER A 126 51.51 -45.06 10.27
N SER A 127 51.50 -43.93 9.56
CA SER A 127 52.62 -43.00 9.48
C SER A 127 52.57 -41.87 10.52
N ASN A 128 51.44 -41.65 11.21
CA ASN A 128 51.32 -40.56 12.19
C ASN A 128 51.70 -41.03 13.62
N PRO A 129 52.85 -40.57 14.15
CA PRO A 129 53.37 -41.03 15.45
C PRO A 129 52.58 -40.50 16.66
N ASN A 130 51.60 -39.60 16.47
CA ASN A 130 50.85 -38.94 17.54
C ASN A 130 49.37 -39.39 17.61
N ILE A 131 48.97 -40.45 16.90
CA ILE A 131 47.57 -40.92 16.90
C ILE A 131 47.08 -41.27 18.31
N GLU A 132 47.96 -41.79 19.15
CA GLU A 132 47.60 -42.16 20.52
C GLU A 132 47.16 -40.95 21.36
N ASN A 133 47.64 -39.74 21.02
CA ASN A 133 47.18 -38.50 21.65
C ASN A 133 45.76 -38.12 21.22
N LEU A 134 45.32 -38.50 20.01
CA LEU A 134 43.99 -38.19 19.47
C LEU A 134 42.89 -39.10 20.04
N ILE A 135 43.26 -40.26 20.60
CA ILE A 135 42.32 -41.23 21.19
C ILE A 135 42.19 -41.03 22.71
N SER A 136 43.16 -40.34 23.32
CA SER A 136 43.29 -40.23 24.78
C SER A 136 42.74 -38.93 25.37
N GLU A 137 42.26 -38.00 24.54
CA GLU A 137 41.58 -36.76 24.92
C GLU A 137 40.06 -36.89 24.71
#